data_AF-A0A9D7UBZ4-F1
#
_entry.id   AF-A0A9D7UBZ4-F1
#
_cell.length_a   1.000
_cell.length_b   1.000
_cell.length_c   1.000
_cell.angle_alpha   90.00
_cell.angle_beta   90.00
_cell.angle_gamma   90.00
#
_symmetry.space_group_name_H-M   'P 1'
#
loop_
_entity.id
_entity.type
_entity.pdbx_description
1 polymer ?
#
loop_
_entity_poly.entity_id
_entity_poly.type
_entity_poly.pdbx_seq_one_letter_code
_entity_poly.pdbx_strand_id
1 'polypeptide(L)'
;MNKIKGVIKKITSHQGISLVNIQILDTLFGTVLLDTPKSCNYLKIGKGITVVFKETEVVIALLNMGGISMTNQLKCKIKSIQNGKILSKIELTCKETILTSFITLNSSKRLNLKVNDNVMALIKANEISLIEED
;
A
#
# COMPACT_ATOMS: atom_id res chain seq x y z
N MET A 1 -3.68 3.73 -10.52
CA MET A 1 -2.63 3.71 -9.49
C MET A 1 -3.20 4.29 -8.21
N ASN A 2 -3.04 3.60 -7.07
CA ASN A 2 -3.30 4.18 -5.76
C ASN A 2 -2.21 5.20 -5.42
N LYS A 3 -2.59 6.31 -4.79
CA LYS A 3 -1.68 7.38 -4.38
C LYS A 3 -2.03 7.81 -2.97
N ILE A 4 -1.03 7.87 -2.09
CA ILE A 4 -1.21 8.34 -0.72
C ILE A 4 -0.06 9.27 -0.35
N LYS A 5 -0.39 10.45 0.19
CA LYS A 5 0.62 11.38 0.68
C LYS A 5 1.23 10.87 1.99
N GLY A 6 2.51 11.16 2.18
CA GLY A 6 3.22 10.83 3.40
C GLY A 6 4.45 11.69 3.60
N VAL A 7 5.15 11.44 4.71
CA VAL A 7 6.39 12.14 5.06
C VAL A 7 7.47 11.13 5.36
N ILE A 8 8.65 11.28 4.73
CA ILE A 8 9.78 10.38 4.98
C ILE A 8 10.26 10.57 6.43
N LYS A 9 10.32 9.47 7.20
CA LYS A 9 10.76 9.49 8.61
C LYS A 9 12.10 8.82 8.84
N LYS A 10 12.46 7.83 8.04
CA LYS A 10 13.75 7.12 8.16
C LYS A 10 14.22 6.65 6.79
N ILE A 11 15.52 6.69 6.58
CA ILE A 11 16.19 6.13 5.41
C ILE A 11 17.37 5.31 5.92
N THR A 12 17.43 4.04 5.53
CA THR A 12 18.59 3.17 5.73
C THR A 12 19.12 2.78 4.35
N SER A 13 20.36 3.14 4.03
CA SER A 13 20.94 2.86 2.72
C SER A 13 22.17 1.97 2.82
N HIS A 14 22.29 1.00 1.92
CA HIS A 14 23.47 0.14 1.78
C HIS A 14 23.59 -0.34 0.32
N GLN A 15 24.78 -0.25 -0.27
CA GLN A 15 25.10 -0.75 -1.63
C GLN A 15 24.08 -0.32 -2.71
N GLY A 16 23.74 0.97 -2.78
CA GLY A 16 22.84 1.49 -3.83
C GLY A 16 21.35 1.28 -3.58
N ILE A 17 20.98 0.58 -2.50
CA ILE A 17 19.60 0.31 -2.12
C ILE A 17 19.25 1.13 -0.88
N SER A 18 18.01 1.61 -0.81
CA SER A 18 17.45 2.23 0.40
C SER A 18 16.17 1.56 0.85
N LEU A 19 16.10 1.27 2.15
CA LEU A 19 14.84 1.08 2.86
C LEU A 19 14.38 2.45 3.36
N VAL A 20 13.25 2.91 2.85
CA VAL A 20 12.65 4.19 3.20
C VAL A 20 11.38 3.95 3.99
N ASN A 21 11.29 4.53 5.19
CA ASN A 21 10.08 4.51 5.98
C ASN A 21 9.33 5.84 5.84
N ILE A 22 8.05 5.76 5.48
CA ILE A 22 7.16 6.90 5.25
C ILE A 22 6.00 6.85 6.24
N GLN A 23 5.78 7.94 6.98
CA GLN A 23 4.57 8.09 7.78
C GLN A 23 3.39 8.36 6.84
N ILE A 24 2.39 7.49 6.87
CA ILE A 24 1.13 7.61 6.13
C ILE A 24 -0.01 7.43 7.13
N LEU A 25 -0.86 8.45 7.28
CA LEU A 25 -1.89 8.45 8.33
C LEU A 25 -1.25 8.14 9.69
N ASP A 26 -1.66 7.05 10.36
CA ASP A 26 -1.11 6.54 11.62
C ASP A 26 -0.17 5.33 11.46
N THR A 27 0.16 4.93 10.23
CA THR A 27 1.02 3.77 9.94
C THR A 27 2.36 4.20 9.35
N LEU A 28 3.43 3.47 9.71
CA LEU A 28 4.74 3.62 9.10
C LEU A 28 4.89 2.62 7.95
N PHE A 29 4.78 3.11 6.72
CA PHE A 29 5.05 2.31 5.53
C PHE A 29 6.56 2.16 5.31
N GLY A 30 6.98 1.03 4.76
CA GLY A 30 8.34 0.77 4.30
C GLY A 30 8.34 0.45 2.81
N THR A 31 9.29 1.05 2.08
CA THR A 31 9.55 0.74 0.68
C THR A 31 11.03 0.49 0.44
N VAL A 32 11.35 -0.42 -0.47
CA VAL A 32 12.72 -0.69 -0.91
C VAL A 32 12.91 -0.05 -2.28
N LEU A 33 13.94 0.78 -2.42
CA LEU A 33 14.27 1.49 -3.65
C LEU A 33 15.68 1.14 -4.11
N LEU A 34 15.90 1.08 -5.43
CA LEU A 34 17.22 1.02 -6.05
C LEU A 34 17.84 2.41 -6.19
N ASP A 35 17.69 3.21 -5.14
CA ASP A 35 18.17 4.58 -5.05
C ASP A 35 18.70 4.85 -3.65
N THR A 36 19.54 5.87 -3.53
CA THR A 36 20.05 6.37 -2.25
C THR A 36 19.90 7.88 -2.18
N PRO A 37 20.01 8.49 -1.00
CA PRO A 37 20.09 9.95 -0.89
C PRO A 37 21.20 10.60 -1.74
N LYS A 38 22.19 9.82 -2.19
CA LYS A 38 23.24 10.28 -3.12
C LYS A 38 22.80 10.29 -4.58
N SER A 39 21.96 9.33 -5.01
CA SER A 39 21.46 9.26 -6.38
C SER A 39 20.16 10.04 -6.58
N CYS A 40 19.43 10.31 -5.50
CA CYS A 40 18.08 10.85 -5.57
C CYS A 40 17.83 11.94 -4.52
N ASN A 41 17.68 13.18 -4.98
CA ASN A 41 17.63 14.37 -4.12
C ASN A 41 16.38 14.47 -3.24
N TYR A 42 15.28 13.81 -3.59
CA TYR A 42 14.06 13.82 -2.78
C TYR A 42 14.13 12.85 -1.58
N LEU A 43 15.09 11.92 -1.53
CA LEU A 43 15.25 10.99 -0.42
C LEU A 43 15.87 11.69 0.80
N LYS A 44 15.05 12.52 1.47
CA LYS A 44 15.42 13.31 2.65
C LYS A 44 14.40 13.11 3.76
N ILE A 45 14.88 12.91 4.99
CA ILE A 45 14.03 12.84 6.18
C ILE A 45 13.27 14.17 6.33
N GLY A 46 11.98 14.09 6.64
CA GLY A 46 11.09 15.24 6.76
C GLY A 46 10.44 15.69 5.45
N LYS A 47 10.88 15.19 4.29
CA LYS A 47 10.30 15.56 3.00
C LYS A 47 8.91 14.93 2.80
N GLY A 48 7.97 15.74 2.30
CA GLY A 48 6.69 15.27 1.76
C GLY A 48 6.91 14.44 0.50
N ILE A 49 6.16 13.35 0.38
CA ILE A 49 6.29 12.42 -0.74
C ILE A 49 4.94 11.78 -1.04
N THR A 50 4.68 11.48 -2.31
CA THR A 50 3.54 10.65 -2.70
C THR A 50 3.96 9.20 -2.87
N VAL A 51 3.35 8.32 -2.10
CA VAL A 51 3.51 6.86 -2.16
C VAL A 51 2.54 6.29 -3.18
N VAL A 52 3.04 5.52 -4.14
CA VAL A 52 2.28 5.03 -5.28
C VAL A 52 2.46 3.53 -5.43
N PHE A 53 1.36 2.82 -5.69
CA PHE A 53 1.37 1.38 -5.97
C PHE A 53 0.19 1.02 -6.88
N LYS A 54 0.34 -0.06 -7.65
CA LYS A 54 -0.73 -0.50 -8.55
C LYS A 54 -1.87 -1.13 -7.76
N GLU A 55 -3.07 -1.06 -8.31
CA GLU A 55 -4.26 -1.72 -7.75
C GLU A 55 -4.10 -3.23 -7.65
N THR A 56 -3.31 -3.85 -8.53
CA THR A 56 -3.00 -5.29 -8.52
C THR A 56 -2.08 -5.71 -7.38
N GLU A 57 -1.35 -4.77 -6.78
CA GLU A 57 -0.41 -5.04 -5.68
C GLU A 57 -1.04 -4.85 -4.29
N VAL A 58 -2.34 -4.53 -4.25
CA VAL A 58 -3.11 -4.43 -3.02
C VAL A 58 -3.76 -5.78 -2.72
N VAL A 59 -3.18 -6.50 -1.77
CA VAL A 59 -3.73 -7.76 -1.27
C VAL A 59 -4.80 -7.48 -0.22
N ILE A 60 -5.93 -8.20 -0.30
CA ILE A 60 -7.01 -8.12 0.69
C ILE A 60 -6.95 -9.32 1.62
N ALA A 61 -7.13 -9.03 2.89
CA ALA A 61 -7.03 -9.97 3.97
C ALA A 61 -8.16 -9.77 4.99
N LEU A 62 -8.61 -10.85 5.63
CA LEU A 62 -9.52 -10.75 6.78
C LEU A 62 -8.74 -10.28 8.02
N LEU A 63 -9.41 -9.77 9.05
CA LEU A 63 -8.72 -9.16 10.21
C LEU A 63 -7.98 -10.17 11.12
N ASN A 64 -8.38 -11.44 11.13
CA ASN A 64 -7.86 -12.45 12.05
C ASN A 64 -6.72 -13.27 11.41
N MET A 65 -5.61 -12.62 11.08
CA MET A 65 -4.45 -13.31 10.50
C MET A 65 -3.30 -13.46 11.50
N GLY A 66 -2.53 -14.54 11.32
CA GLY A 66 -1.29 -14.78 12.06
C GLY A 66 -0.11 -13.93 11.55
N GLY A 67 1.12 -14.43 11.74
CA GLY A 67 2.34 -13.73 11.33
C GLY A 67 2.40 -13.47 9.82
N ILE A 68 2.56 -12.20 9.44
CA ILE A 68 2.65 -11.72 8.04
C ILE A 68 3.91 -10.88 7.87
N SER A 69 4.62 -11.10 6.76
CA SER A 69 5.84 -10.36 6.42
C SER A 69 5.59 -9.02 5.72
N MET A 70 4.38 -8.79 5.20
CA MET A 70 3.98 -7.49 4.64
C MET A 70 3.71 -6.50 5.78
N THR A 71 4.60 -5.53 5.95
CA THR A 71 4.51 -4.51 7.02
C THR A 71 3.59 -3.34 6.66
N ASN A 72 3.37 -3.09 5.36
CA ASN A 72 2.46 -2.04 4.91
C ASN A 72 1.03 -2.54 4.98
N GLN A 73 0.38 -2.24 6.09
CA GLN A 73 -0.98 -2.70 6.38
C GLN A 73 -1.89 -1.52 6.69
N LEU A 74 -3.06 -1.48 6.05
CA LEU A 74 -4.10 -0.49 6.33
C LEU A 74 -5.40 -1.20 6.64
N LYS A 75 -5.97 -0.89 7.81
CA LYS A 75 -7.32 -1.33 8.17
C LYS A 75 -8.32 -0.53 7.35
N CYS A 76 -9.18 -1.23 6.62
CA CYS A 76 -10.12 -0.62 5.70
C CYS A 76 -11.50 -1.27 5.83
N LYS A 77 -12.51 -0.56 5.32
CA LYS A 77 -13.86 -1.06 5.10
C LYS A 77 -14.13 -1.19 3.61
N ILE A 78 -14.73 -2.29 3.17
CA ILE A 78 -15.12 -2.46 1.76
C ILE A 78 -16.26 -1.49 1.44
N LYS A 79 -16.01 -0.59 0.49
CA LYS A 79 -16.99 0.38 -0.02
C LYS A 79 -17.81 -0.19 -1.17
N SER A 80 -17.17 -0.85 -2.12
CA SER A 80 -17.85 -1.44 -3.28
C SER A 80 -17.10 -2.69 -3.78
N ILE A 81 -17.86 -3.60 -4.39
CA ILE A 81 -17.34 -4.81 -5.03
C ILE A 81 -17.95 -4.88 -6.42
N GLN A 82 -17.11 -4.95 -7.45
CA GLN A 82 -17.53 -5.16 -8.84
C GLN A 82 -16.86 -6.43 -9.36
N ASN A 83 -17.62 -7.53 -9.39
CA ASN A 83 -17.14 -8.82 -9.86
C ASN A 83 -17.24 -8.90 -11.39
N GLY A 84 -16.11 -8.93 -12.07
CA GLY A 84 -16.02 -9.25 -13.50
C GLY A 84 -15.91 -10.76 -13.75
N LYS A 85 -15.46 -11.14 -14.96
CA LYS A 85 -15.25 -12.56 -15.33
C LYS A 85 -13.99 -13.18 -14.72
N ILE A 86 -12.91 -12.40 -14.64
CA ILE A 86 -11.58 -12.86 -14.19
C ILE A 86 -11.17 -12.12 -12.91
N LEU A 87 -11.35 -10.81 -12.89
CA LEU A 87 -10.98 -9.94 -11.78
C LEU A 87 -12.22 -9.35 -11.11
N SER A 88 -12.06 -9.02 -9.84
CA SER A 88 -12.97 -8.23 -9.03
C SER A 88 -12.30 -6.92 -8.67
N LYS A 89 -12.95 -5.80 -8.97
CA LYS A 89 -12.55 -4.47 -8.46
C LYS A 89 -13.14 -4.30 -7.07
N ILE A 90 -12.30 -4.04 -6.08
CA ILE A 90 -12.71 -3.78 -4.71
C ILE A 90 -12.28 -2.35 -4.37
N GLU A 91 -13.24 -1.51 -4.00
CA GLU A 91 -12.94 -0.18 -3.47
C GLU A 91 -12.99 -0.24 -1.94
N LEU A 92 -11.95 0.29 -1.31
CA LEU A 92 -11.70 0.23 0.12
C LEU A 92 -11.65 1.65 0.68
N THR A 93 -12.31 1.87 1.81
CA THR A 93 -12.17 3.11 2.59
C THR A 93 -11.23 2.85 3.75
N CYS A 94 -10.07 3.50 3.75
CA CYS A 94 -9.03 3.37 4.75
C CYS A 94 -8.85 4.75 5.41
N LYS A 95 -9.58 4.98 6.52
CA LYS A 95 -9.77 6.32 7.10
C LYS A 95 -10.28 7.31 6.04
N GLU A 96 -9.50 8.36 5.75
CA GLU A 96 -9.84 9.42 4.79
C GLU A 96 -9.38 9.12 3.36
N THR A 97 -8.73 7.97 3.13
CA THR A 97 -8.21 7.57 1.81
C THR A 97 -9.06 6.46 1.20
N ILE A 98 -9.25 6.52 -0.12
CA ILE A 98 -9.83 5.43 -0.91
C ILE A 98 -8.73 4.68 -1.62
N LEU A 99 -8.71 3.36 -1.47
CA LEU A 99 -7.86 2.46 -2.25
C LEU A 99 -8.71 1.61 -3.19
N THR A 100 -8.13 1.25 -4.33
CA THR A 100 -8.66 0.24 -5.23
C THR A 100 -7.74 -0.97 -5.23
N SER A 101 -8.34 -2.15 -5.15
CA SER A 101 -7.66 -3.43 -5.31
C SER A 101 -8.30 -4.21 -6.46
N PHE A 102 -7.47 -4.82 -7.31
CA PHE A 102 -7.91 -5.84 -8.25
C PHE A 102 -7.43 -7.20 -7.77
N ILE A 103 -8.38 -8.04 -7.34
CA ILE A 103 -8.12 -9.45 -6.99
C ILE A 103 -8.82 -10.37 -7.98
N THR A 104 -8.46 -11.65 -8.00
CA THR A 104 -9.19 -12.62 -8.83
C THR A 104 -10.62 -12.80 -8.32
N LEU A 105 -11.56 -13.04 -9.25
CA LEU A 105 -12.95 -13.37 -8.92
C LEU A 105 -13.02 -14.53 -7.92
N ASN A 106 -12.18 -15.55 -8.12
CA ASN A 106 -12.10 -16.70 -7.23
C ASN A 106 -11.66 -16.31 -5.81
N SER A 107 -10.77 -15.32 -5.66
CA SER A 107 -10.38 -14.83 -4.33
C SER A 107 -11.49 -14.03 -3.65
N SER A 108 -12.16 -13.15 -4.40
CA SER A 108 -13.34 -12.41 -3.89
C SER A 108 -14.42 -13.38 -3.38
N LYS A 109 -14.77 -14.39 -4.20
CA LYS A 109 -15.75 -15.42 -3.84
C LYS A 109 -15.29 -16.31 -2.67
N ARG A 110 -14.05 -16.79 -2.69
CA ARG A 110 -13.49 -17.66 -1.64
C ARG A 110 -13.46 -16.97 -0.28
N LEU A 111 -13.08 -15.70 -0.26
CA LEU A 111 -13.07 -14.88 0.97
C LEU A 111 -14.48 -14.42 1.38
N ASN A 112 -15.49 -14.66 0.54
CA ASN A 112 -16.88 -14.24 0.75
C ASN A 112 -17.00 -12.74 1.11
N LEU A 113 -16.24 -11.90 0.41
CA LEU A 113 -16.18 -10.47 0.67
C LEU A 113 -17.54 -9.81 0.45
N LYS A 114 -17.93 -8.93 1.37
CA LYS A 114 -19.17 -8.15 1.31
C LYS A 114 -18.88 -6.66 1.51
N VAL A 115 -19.74 -5.84 0.93
CA VAL A 115 -19.75 -4.40 1.24
C VAL A 115 -19.94 -4.23 2.74
N ASN A 116 -19.21 -3.28 3.33
CA ASN A 116 -19.10 -3.00 4.76
C ASN A 116 -18.22 -3.96 5.59
N ASP A 117 -17.65 -5.02 5.00
CA ASP A 117 -16.68 -5.86 5.72
C ASP A 117 -15.45 -5.04 6.11
N ASN A 118 -14.93 -5.30 7.31
CA ASN A 118 -13.64 -4.80 7.73
C ASN A 118 -12.55 -5.76 7.26
N VAL A 119 -11.56 -5.23 6.57
CA VAL A 119 -10.45 -5.99 5.98
C VAL A 119 -9.13 -5.28 6.23
N MET A 120 -8.04 -5.99 5.99
CA MET A 120 -6.70 -5.43 5.90
C MET A 120 -6.29 -5.33 4.43
N ALA A 121 -5.87 -4.14 3.99
CA ALA A 121 -5.15 -3.94 2.74
C ALA A 121 -3.65 -4.07 3.00
N LEU A 122 -2.99 -4.97 2.27
CA LEU A 122 -1.57 -5.29 2.43
C LEU A 122 -0.83 -4.96 1.13
N ILE A 123 0.34 -4.32 1.23
CA ILE A 123 1.19 -4.00 0.08
C ILE A 123 2.62 -4.44 0.37
N LYS A 124 3.24 -5.16 -0.56
CA LYS A 124 4.64 -5.58 -0.38
C LYS A 124 5.58 -4.38 -0.58
N ALA A 125 6.62 -4.28 0.25
CA ALA A 125 7.52 -3.12 0.28
C ALA A 125 8.28 -2.85 -1.04
N ASN A 126 8.45 -3.86 -1.90
CA ASN A 126 9.11 -3.71 -3.19
C ASN A 126 8.16 -3.35 -4.34
N GLU A 127 6.84 -3.28 -4.07
CA GLU A 127 5.81 -2.91 -5.06
C GLU A 127 5.31 -1.46 -4.87
N ILE A 128 6.08 -0.67 -4.12
CA ILE A 128 5.82 0.73 -3.83
C ILE A 128 6.85 1.59 -4.57
N SER A 129 6.36 2.65 -5.21
CA SER A 129 7.17 3.71 -5.80
C SER A 129 6.92 5.03 -5.07
N LEU A 130 7.91 5.92 -5.11
CA LEU A 130 7.83 7.25 -4.54
C LEU A 130 7.84 8.30 -5.65
N ILE A 131 6.97 9.30 -5.54
CA ILE A 131 6.92 10.46 -6.42
C ILE A 131 7.13 11.71 -5.58
N GLU A 132 8.08 12.54 -5.99
CA GLU A 132 8.34 13.86 -5.42
C GLU A 132 7.10 14.76 -5.57
N GLU A 133 6.74 15.47 -4.50
CA GLU A 133 5.74 16.54 -4.60
C GLU A 133 6.42 17.80 -5.14
N ASP A 134 5.77 18.48 -6.09
CA ASP A 134 6.17 19.78 -6.61
C ASP A 134 6.12 20.88 -5.52
#